data_AF-A0A8T2UKX1-F1
#
_entry.id   AF-A0A8T2UKX1-F1
#
_cell.length_a   1.000
_cell.length_b   1.000
_cell.length_c   1.000
_cell.angle_alpha   90.00
_cell.angle_beta   90.00
_cell.angle_gamma   90.00
#
_symmetry.space_group_name_H-M   'P 1'
#
loop_
_entity.id
_entity.type
_entity.pdbx_description
1 polymer ?
#
loop_
_entity_poly.entity_id
_entity_poly.type
_entity_poly.pdbx_seq_one_letter_code
_entity_poly.pdbx_strand_id
1 'polypeptide(L)'
;MHRYYYRIIVSNEPLSVFEKDRAWHLLEQLNIPAMQEACKFLVGHHDFSSFRASGCQAKSPIKTLDELHVRETPCWMSSCLQPLQKECDKENVREAADVMVQSLEKGTCRKDDHATANPPKELSKPHCYVITARARSFLYHQVRLMVGLLKAVGTGDLQVRDVSQILEARTVTKAPPMAPACGLYLGDVKYEFET
;
A
#
# COMPACT_ATOMS: atom_id res chain seq x y z
N MET A 1 -14.67 15.07 6.39
CA MET A 1 -13.37 14.38 6.49
C MET A 1 -13.22 13.43 5.31
N HIS A 2 -12.10 13.47 4.60
CA HIS A 2 -11.88 12.65 3.40
C HIS A 2 -10.92 11.50 3.71
N ARG A 3 -11.22 10.32 3.19
CA ARG A 3 -10.32 9.16 3.22
C ARG A 3 -9.95 8.76 1.80
N TYR A 4 -8.66 8.59 1.56
CA TYR A 4 -8.10 8.07 0.31
C TYR A 4 -7.42 6.73 0.54
N TYR A 5 -7.49 5.88 -0.47
CA TYR A 5 -6.74 4.63 -0.56
C TYR A 5 -5.78 4.71 -1.74
N TYR A 6 -4.58 4.20 -1.57
CA TYR A 6 -3.63 4.03 -2.66
C TYR A 6 -3.22 2.57 -2.77
N ARG A 7 -3.41 1.97 -3.94
CA ARG A 7 -3.16 0.55 -4.18
C ARG A 7 -1.85 0.32 -4.92
N ILE A 8 -1.04 -0.58 -4.38
CA ILE A 8 0.24 -1.01 -4.92
C ILE A 8 0.19 -2.52 -5.12
N ILE A 9 0.68 -3.01 -6.25
CA ILE A 9 0.87 -4.44 -6.50
C ILE A 9 2.34 -4.69 -6.77
N VAL A 10 2.95 -5.56 -5.99
CA VAL A 10 4.32 -6.02 -6.20
C VAL A 10 4.28 -7.42 -6.81
N SER A 11 4.73 -7.55 -8.04
CA SER A 11 4.81 -8.84 -8.74
C SER A 11 5.86 -8.81 -9.85
N ASN A 12 6.57 -9.91 -10.05
CA ASN A 12 7.47 -10.06 -11.20
C ASN A 12 6.73 -10.41 -12.50
N GLU A 13 5.43 -10.64 -12.40
CA GLU A 13 4.54 -10.97 -13.51
C GLU A 13 3.74 -9.73 -13.94
N PRO A 14 3.38 -9.62 -15.22
CA PRO A 14 2.56 -8.52 -15.70
C PRO A 14 1.20 -8.52 -15.00
N LEU A 15 0.70 -7.33 -14.69
CA LEU A 15 -0.65 -7.19 -14.16
C LEU A 15 -1.69 -7.70 -15.16
N SER A 16 -2.76 -8.28 -14.62
CA SER A 16 -3.94 -8.60 -15.40
C SER A 16 -4.49 -7.34 -16.08
N VAL A 17 -5.19 -7.51 -17.22
CA VAL A 17 -5.88 -6.40 -17.91
C VAL A 17 -6.81 -5.64 -16.97
N PHE A 18 -7.39 -6.35 -16.00
CA PHE A 18 -8.22 -5.76 -14.96
C PHE A 18 -7.42 -4.82 -14.04
N GLU A 19 -6.17 -5.12 -13.71
CA GLU A 19 -5.42 -4.36 -12.70
C GLU A 19 -4.50 -3.28 -13.26
N LYS A 20 -4.15 -3.36 -14.56
CA LYS A 20 -3.17 -2.50 -15.22
C LYS A 20 -3.33 -1.00 -14.94
N ASP A 21 -4.57 -0.50 -14.91
CA ASP A 21 -4.88 0.92 -14.67
C ASP A 21 -5.57 1.16 -13.32
N ARG A 22 -5.47 0.20 -12.38
CA ARG A 22 -6.13 0.23 -11.06
C ARG A 22 -5.19 0.08 -9.88
N ALA A 23 -3.89 -0.04 -10.13
CA ALA A 23 -2.88 -0.10 -9.10
C ALA A 23 -1.54 0.38 -9.65
N TRP A 24 -0.67 0.83 -8.75
CA TRP A 24 0.73 1.03 -9.10
C TRP A 24 1.45 -0.32 -9.07
N HIS A 25 1.83 -0.82 -10.25
CA HIS A 25 2.65 -2.02 -10.39
C HIS A 25 4.11 -1.70 -10.06
N LEU A 26 4.70 -2.48 -9.17
CA LEU A 26 6.11 -2.44 -8.81
C LEU A 26 6.74 -3.83 -8.98
N LEU A 27 8.02 -3.85 -9.37
CA LEU A 27 8.84 -5.07 -9.41
C LEU A 27 9.69 -5.22 -8.14
N GLU A 28 9.94 -4.11 -7.45
CA GLU A 28 10.80 -4.03 -6.27
C GLU A 28 10.06 -4.49 -5.02
N GLN A 29 10.76 -5.20 -4.13
CA GLN A 29 10.22 -5.55 -2.82
C GLN A 29 10.12 -4.30 -1.93
N LEU A 30 9.13 -4.29 -1.04
CA LEU A 30 8.88 -3.17 -0.14
C LEU A 30 9.10 -3.59 1.32
N ASN A 31 9.94 -2.84 2.04
CA ASN A 31 10.09 -2.95 3.48
C ASN A 31 8.89 -2.29 4.18
N ILE A 32 7.83 -3.07 4.41
CA ILE A 32 6.58 -2.60 5.02
C ILE A 32 6.80 -2.03 6.44
N PRO A 33 7.59 -2.66 7.35
CA PRO A 33 7.89 -2.06 8.64
C PRO A 33 8.51 -0.66 8.53
N ALA A 34 9.47 -0.45 7.64
CA ALA A 34 10.09 0.87 7.44
C ALA A 34 9.07 1.90 6.93
N MET A 35 8.21 1.52 5.99
CA MET A 35 7.12 2.37 5.52
C MET A 35 6.13 2.74 6.64
N GLN A 36 5.80 1.79 7.52
CA GLN A 36 4.93 2.01 8.67
C GLN A 36 5.58 2.98 9.68
N GLU A 37 6.87 2.83 9.97
CA GLU A 37 7.60 3.79 10.80
C GLU A 37 7.62 5.19 10.16
N ALA A 38 7.86 5.29 8.85
CA ALA A 38 7.83 6.54 8.11
C ALA A 38 6.45 7.25 8.18
N CYS A 39 5.35 6.49 8.17
CA CYS A 39 4.01 7.06 8.29
C CYS A 39 3.83 7.86 9.60
N LYS A 40 4.44 7.40 10.70
CA LYS A 40 4.31 8.05 12.02
C LYS A 40 4.82 9.49 12.02
N PHE A 41 5.85 9.80 11.24
CA PHE A 41 6.39 11.15 11.12
C PHE A 41 5.47 12.12 10.38
N LEU A 42 4.62 11.60 9.49
CA LEU A 42 3.73 12.40 8.64
C LEU A 42 2.35 12.65 9.27
N VAL A 43 1.91 11.79 10.18
CA VAL A 43 0.66 11.96 10.92
C VAL A 43 0.79 13.17 11.87
N GLY A 44 -0.27 13.97 11.97
CA GLY A 44 -0.31 15.16 12.81
C GLY A 44 -0.41 16.48 12.03
N HIS A 45 -0.09 17.57 12.72
CA HIS A 45 -0.21 18.94 12.22
C HIS A 45 1.14 19.46 11.74
N HIS A 46 1.29 19.65 10.42
CA HIS A 46 2.58 19.95 9.82
C HIS A 46 2.48 20.97 8.68
N ASP A 47 3.62 21.54 8.32
CA ASP A 47 3.80 22.22 7.04
C ASP A 47 4.08 21.19 5.93
N PHE A 48 3.09 20.97 5.07
CA PHE A 48 3.21 20.01 3.97
C PHE A 48 3.71 20.64 2.66
N SER A 49 4.48 21.73 2.72
CA SER A 49 5.06 22.36 1.53
C SER A 49 5.92 21.42 0.68
N SER A 50 6.62 20.46 1.30
CA SER A 50 7.35 19.41 0.57
C SER A 50 6.45 18.43 -0.19
N PHE A 51 5.16 18.41 0.16
CA PHE A 51 4.13 17.58 -0.47
C PHE A 51 3.08 18.43 -1.19
N ARG A 52 3.51 19.59 -1.73
CA ARG A 52 2.66 20.53 -2.46
C ARG A 52 3.19 20.75 -3.88
N ALA A 53 2.42 20.34 -4.88
CA ALA A 53 2.77 20.61 -6.27
C ALA A 53 2.56 22.10 -6.64
N SER A 54 3.29 22.58 -7.66
CA SER A 54 3.34 23.98 -8.11
C SER A 54 1.98 24.57 -8.52
N GLY A 55 1.00 23.75 -8.89
CA GLY A 55 -0.37 24.17 -9.22
C GLY A 55 -1.32 24.30 -8.03
N CYS A 56 -0.85 24.13 -6.79
CA CYS A 56 -1.73 24.13 -5.63
C CYS A 56 -2.24 25.52 -5.27
N GLN A 57 -3.56 25.72 -5.32
CA GLN A 57 -4.24 26.98 -5.00
C GLN A 57 -4.60 27.15 -3.51
N ALA A 58 -4.24 26.19 -2.65
CA ALA A 58 -4.52 26.28 -1.22
C ALA A 58 -3.82 27.49 -0.58
N LYS A 59 -4.55 28.24 0.25
CA LYS A 59 -4.03 29.43 0.94
C LYS A 59 -2.90 29.13 1.92
N SER A 60 -2.90 27.95 2.52
CA SER A 60 -1.90 27.52 3.49
C SER A 60 -1.45 26.08 3.21
N PRO A 61 -0.13 25.80 3.27
CA PRO A 61 0.40 24.44 3.23
C PRO A 61 0.26 23.70 4.56
N ILE A 62 -0.15 24.39 5.63
CA ILE A 62 -0.37 23.79 6.94
C ILE A 62 -1.63 22.93 6.89
N LYS A 63 -1.48 21.64 7.19
CA LYS A 63 -2.58 20.66 7.23
C LYS A 63 -2.44 19.75 8.43
N THR A 64 -3.57 19.13 8.81
CA THR A 64 -3.60 18.06 9.80
C THR A 64 -3.92 16.77 9.07
N LEU A 65 -3.04 15.78 9.19
CA LEU A 65 -3.22 14.42 8.70
C LEU A 65 -3.62 13.53 9.87
N ASP A 66 -4.87 13.05 9.86
CA ASP A 66 -5.45 12.30 10.97
C ASP A 66 -5.08 10.81 10.94
N GLU A 67 -4.78 10.28 9.75
CA GLU A 67 -4.44 8.88 9.55
C GLU A 67 -3.51 8.73 8.35
N LEU A 68 -2.45 7.96 8.51
CA LEU A 68 -1.63 7.46 7.42
C LEU A 68 -1.07 6.09 7.83
N HIS A 69 -1.34 5.06 7.04
CA HIS A 69 -0.76 3.73 7.30
C HIS A 69 -0.71 2.90 6.02
N VAL A 70 0.14 1.87 6.01
CA VAL A 70 0.21 0.85 4.96
C VAL A 70 -0.13 -0.53 5.51
N ARG A 71 -0.92 -1.29 4.77
CA ARG A 71 -1.28 -2.68 5.08
C ARG A 71 -1.05 -3.56 3.85
N GLU A 72 -0.64 -4.79 4.11
CA GLU A 72 -0.72 -5.86 3.12
C GLU A 72 -2.15 -6.40 3.07
N THR A 73 -2.63 -6.65 1.85
CA THR A 73 -3.98 -7.15 1.59
C THR A 73 -3.87 -8.36 0.68
N PRO A 74 -4.60 -9.45 0.94
CA PRO A 74 -4.64 -10.58 0.02
C PRO A 74 -5.11 -10.19 -1.39
N CYS A 75 -4.39 -10.64 -2.41
CA CYS A 75 -4.58 -10.26 -3.81
C CYS A 75 -5.86 -10.82 -4.45
N TRP A 76 -6.51 -11.78 -3.83
CA TRP A 76 -7.83 -12.26 -4.27
C TRP A 76 -8.97 -11.34 -3.77
N MET A 77 -8.75 -10.54 -2.71
CA MET A 77 -9.70 -9.49 -2.27
C MET A 77 -9.60 -8.21 -3.09
N SER A 78 -8.59 -8.11 -3.95
CA SER A 78 -8.34 -6.98 -4.83
C SER A 78 -9.42 -6.82 -5.94
N SER A 79 -10.26 -7.83 -6.15
CA SER A 79 -11.47 -7.70 -6.99
C SER A 79 -12.69 -7.15 -6.24
N CYS A 80 -12.68 -7.16 -4.90
CA CYS A 80 -13.81 -6.82 -4.05
C CYS A 80 -13.39 -5.82 -2.98
N LEU A 81 -13.27 -4.54 -3.36
CA LEU A 81 -13.40 -3.44 -2.41
C LEU A 81 -14.77 -3.60 -1.72
N GLN A 82 -14.81 -4.16 -0.51
CA GLN A 82 -16.00 -4.09 0.32
C GLN A 82 -16.03 -2.70 0.99
N PRO A 83 -17.02 -1.85 0.71
CA PRO A 83 -17.52 -0.98 1.76
C PRO A 83 -18.13 -1.89 2.84
N LEU A 84 -17.84 -1.62 4.11
CA LEU A 84 -18.38 -2.28 5.32
C LEU A 84 -17.61 -3.50 5.85
N GLN A 85 -16.56 -3.24 6.61
CA GLN A 85 -16.38 -3.97 7.87
C GLN A 85 -16.58 -2.98 9.02
N LYS A 86 -17.81 -2.98 9.53
CA LYS A 86 -18.08 -2.67 10.93
C LYS A 86 -17.11 -3.50 11.78
N GLU A 87 -16.61 -2.89 12.85
CA GLU A 87 -15.89 -3.55 13.92
C GLU A 87 -16.63 -4.84 14.31
N CYS A 88 -15.97 -5.98 14.15
CA CYS A 88 -16.34 -7.19 14.85
C CYS A 88 -15.27 -7.39 15.91
N ASP A 89 -15.71 -7.33 17.16
CA ASP A 89 -14.91 -7.42 18.35
C ASP A 89 -14.05 -8.69 18.38
N LYS A 90 -12.93 -8.56 19.08
CA LYS A 90 -11.98 -9.63 19.36
C LYS A 90 -12.68 -10.74 20.13
N GLU A 91 -12.76 -11.94 19.56
CA GLU A 91 -12.64 -13.19 20.34
C GLU A 91 -12.31 -14.41 19.44
N ASN A 92 -11.31 -15.15 19.89
CA ASN A 92 -10.79 -16.48 19.50
C ASN A 92 -11.57 -17.29 18.45
N VAL A 93 -10.85 -17.88 17.48
CA VAL A 93 -10.60 -19.34 17.43
C VAL A 93 -9.29 -19.60 16.66
N ARG A 94 -8.25 -19.95 17.41
CA ARG A 94 -7.08 -20.69 16.93
C ARG A 94 -7.47 -22.16 16.85
N GLU A 95 -7.99 -22.67 15.74
CA GLU A 95 -8.11 -24.13 15.52
C GLU A 95 -8.65 -24.40 14.09
N ALA A 96 -7.79 -24.44 13.07
CA ALA A 96 -8.18 -24.95 11.74
C ALA A 96 -6.99 -25.30 10.82
N ALA A 97 -5.77 -25.48 11.36
CA ALA A 97 -4.60 -25.85 10.56
C ALA A 97 -4.22 -27.35 10.69
N ASP A 98 -4.84 -28.10 11.61
CA ASP A 98 -4.34 -29.42 12.02
C ASP A 98 -5.08 -30.64 11.46
N VAL A 99 -5.94 -30.47 10.45
CA VAL A 99 -6.59 -31.62 9.80
C VAL A 99 -6.40 -31.53 8.30
N MET A 100 -5.28 -32.07 7.81
CA MET A 100 -5.11 -32.72 6.49
C MET A 100 -3.63 -33.02 6.17
N VAL A 101 -2.86 -33.56 7.13
CA VAL A 101 -1.55 -34.18 6.84
C VAL A 101 -1.43 -35.51 7.56
N GLN A 102 -2.28 -36.48 7.20
CA GLN A 102 -2.05 -37.89 7.52
C GLN A 102 -2.61 -38.79 6.41
N SER A 103 -1.89 -38.91 5.30
CA SER A 103 -1.88 -40.11 4.44
C SER A 103 -0.82 -39.97 3.36
N LEU A 104 0.44 -40.09 3.77
CA LEU A 104 1.53 -40.52 2.91
C LEU A 104 2.08 -41.77 3.56
N GLU A 105 1.85 -42.93 2.96
CA GLU A 105 2.92 -43.89 2.70
C GLU A 105 2.47 -45.07 1.82
N LYS A 106 3.34 -45.34 0.84
CA LYS A 106 3.57 -46.60 0.09
C LYS A 106 2.80 -46.81 -1.22
N GLY A 107 3.53 -46.53 -2.31
CA GLY A 107 3.34 -47.14 -3.62
C GLY A 107 4.58 -46.92 -4.49
N THR A 108 5.28 -48.00 -4.82
CA THR A 108 6.58 -48.03 -5.55
C THR A 108 6.43 -48.29 -7.06
N CYS A 109 7.42 -47.80 -7.83
CA CYS A 109 7.87 -48.19 -9.20
C CYS A 109 6.96 -47.82 -10.39
N ARG A 110 7.40 -47.45 -11.61
CA ARG A 110 8.61 -47.75 -12.44
C ARG A 110 9.00 -46.55 -13.33
N LYS A 111 10.24 -46.56 -13.86
CA LYS A 111 10.80 -45.62 -14.86
C LYS A 111 10.13 -45.79 -16.23
N ASP A 112 9.98 -44.68 -16.98
CA ASP A 112 10.17 -44.57 -18.44
C ASP A 112 10.29 -43.09 -18.84
N ASP A 113 10.85 -42.86 -20.04
CA ASP A 113 11.58 -41.69 -20.52
C ASP A 113 10.78 -40.39 -20.83
N HIS A 114 11.57 -39.31 -21.03
CA HIS A 114 11.34 -38.14 -21.89
C HIS A 114 10.88 -36.79 -21.28
N ALA A 115 11.65 -35.76 -21.66
CA ALA A 115 11.48 -34.32 -21.47
C ALA A 115 11.53 -33.76 -20.04
N THR A 116 12.73 -33.33 -19.60
CA THR A 116 12.85 -32.31 -18.55
C THR A 116 12.41 -30.96 -19.10
N ALA A 117 11.10 -30.80 -19.29
CA ALA A 117 10.51 -29.50 -19.13
C ALA A 117 10.74 -29.12 -17.67
N ASN A 118 11.45 -28.01 -17.42
CA ASN A 118 11.46 -27.43 -16.09
C ASN A 118 10.00 -27.34 -15.63
N PRO A 119 9.69 -27.75 -14.38
CA PRO A 119 8.35 -27.54 -13.85
C PRO A 119 8.01 -26.05 -14.05
N PRO A 120 6.78 -25.71 -14.47
CA PRO A 120 6.36 -24.31 -14.58
C PRO A 120 6.78 -23.62 -13.29
N LYS A 121 7.64 -22.59 -13.40
CA LYS A 121 8.10 -21.84 -12.24
C LYS A 121 6.85 -21.44 -11.46
N GLU A 122 6.75 -21.96 -10.25
CA GLU A 122 5.62 -21.74 -9.36
C GLU A 122 5.37 -20.22 -9.31
N LEU A 123 4.20 -19.79 -9.82
CA LEU A 123 3.89 -18.37 -10.01
C LEU A 123 3.95 -17.70 -8.64
N SER A 124 5.01 -16.94 -8.38
CA SER A 124 5.18 -16.24 -7.10
C SER A 124 3.95 -15.37 -6.90
N LYS A 125 3.16 -15.64 -5.86
CA LYS A 125 1.90 -14.91 -5.62
C LYS A 125 2.21 -13.41 -5.59
N PRO A 126 1.42 -12.56 -6.28
CA PRO A 126 1.58 -11.12 -6.17
C PRO A 126 1.38 -10.72 -4.70
N HIS A 127 1.97 -9.61 -4.27
CA HIS A 127 1.70 -8.98 -2.98
C HIS A 127 0.95 -7.67 -3.23
N CYS A 128 -0.22 -7.50 -2.60
CA CYS A 128 -1.00 -6.28 -2.70
C CYS A 128 -0.86 -5.47 -1.42
N TYR A 129 -0.65 -4.17 -1.57
CA TYR A 129 -0.57 -3.24 -0.46
C TYR A 129 -1.55 -2.08 -0.66
N VAL A 130 -2.12 -1.62 0.45
CA VAL A 130 -3.00 -0.45 0.48
C VAL A 130 -2.44 0.56 1.47
N ILE A 131 -2.24 1.78 0.99
CA ILE A 131 -1.92 2.94 1.82
C ILE A 131 -3.22 3.71 2.05
N THR A 132 -3.58 3.94 3.30
CA THR A 132 -4.76 4.72 3.68
C THR A 132 -4.32 6.06 4.21
N ALA A 133 -4.92 7.14 3.70
CA ALA A 133 -4.72 8.50 4.20
C ALA A 133 -6.06 9.16 4.55
N ARG A 134 -6.18 9.74 5.75
CA ARG A 134 -7.40 10.45 6.17
C ARG A 134 -7.05 11.84 6.71
N ALA A 135 -7.75 12.85 6.22
CA ALA A 135 -7.60 14.23 6.67
C ALA A 135 -8.90 15.01 6.47
N ARG A 136 -9.04 16.16 7.14
CA ARG A 136 -10.10 17.13 6.80
C ARG A 136 -9.95 17.71 5.39
N SER A 137 -8.72 17.91 4.92
CA SER A 137 -8.43 18.39 3.56
C SER A 137 -7.00 18.04 3.17
N PHE A 138 -6.75 17.88 1.88
CA PHE A 138 -5.41 17.62 1.33
C PHE A 138 -4.99 18.73 0.37
N LEU A 139 -3.68 18.97 0.26
CA LEU A 139 -3.09 19.82 -0.79
C LEU A 139 -3.12 19.11 -2.13
N TYR A 140 -2.98 19.88 -3.20
CA TYR A 140 -2.90 19.32 -4.55
C TYR A 140 -1.68 18.39 -4.65
N HIS A 141 -1.94 17.14 -5.04
CA HIS A 141 -1.00 16.02 -5.11
C HIS A 141 -0.42 15.50 -3.79
N GLN A 142 -0.86 16.00 -2.63
CA GLN A 142 -0.28 15.64 -1.33
C GLN A 142 -0.20 14.13 -1.11
N VAL A 143 -1.31 13.41 -1.33
CA VAL A 143 -1.37 11.95 -1.13
C VAL A 143 -0.37 11.22 -2.04
N ARG A 144 -0.29 11.60 -3.32
CA ARG A 144 0.62 10.94 -4.29
C ARG A 144 2.08 11.22 -4.02
N LEU A 145 2.41 12.41 -3.50
CA LEU A 145 3.76 12.76 -3.07
C LEU A 145 4.15 11.99 -1.80
N MET A 146 3.24 11.86 -0.82
CA MET A 146 3.46 11.02 0.36
C MET A 146 3.65 9.56 -0.02
N VAL A 147 2.83 9.03 -0.93
CA VAL A 147 2.97 7.64 -1.42
C VAL A 147 4.31 7.43 -2.15
N GLY A 148 4.76 8.38 -2.96
CA GLY A 148 6.07 8.33 -3.62
C GLY A 148 7.23 8.30 -2.62
N LEU A 149 7.13 9.10 -1.55
CA LEU A 149 8.07 9.05 -0.44
C LEU A 149 8.08 7.69 0.26
N LEU A 150 6.90 7.16 0.61
CA LEU A 150 6.79 5.86 1.26
C LEU A 150 7.34 4.75 0.37
N LYS A 151 7.13 4.79 -0.95
CA LYS A 151 7.76 3.86 -1.89
C LYS A 151 9.28 3.93 -1.78
N ALA A 152 9.87 5.13 -1.81
CA ALA A 152 11.32 5.30 -1.72
C ALA A 152 11.91 4.78 -0.40
N VAL A 153 11.19 4.94 0.72
CA VAL A 153 11.57 4.31 1.99
C VAL A 153 11.43 2.78 1.92
N GLY A 154 10.35 2.29 1.31
CA GLY A 154 10.10 0.87 1.13
C GLY A 154 11.14 0.16 0.28
N THR A 155 11.66 0.81 -0.77
CA THR A 155 12.74 0.28 -1.63
C THR A 155 14.13 0.49 -1.03
N GLY A 156 14.26 1.26 0.04
CA GLY A 156 15.53 1.55 0.71
C GLY A 156 16.32 2.72 0.11
N ASP A 157 15.77 3.41 -0.89
CA ASP A 157 16.36 4.62 -1.50
C ASP A 157 16.44 5.79 -0.49
N LEU A 158 15.52 5.79 0.48
CA LEU A 158 15.52 6.71 1.61
C LEU A 158 15.45 5.97 2.93
N GLN A 159 16.08 6.53 3.96
CA GLN A 159 15.98 6.04 5.32
C GLN A 159 14.77 6.67 6.01
N VAL A 160 14.21 5.99 7.02
CA VAL A 160 13.07 6.50 7.80
C VAL A 160 13.37 7.87 8.42
N ARG A 161 14.61 8.10 8.87
CA ARG A 161 15.05 9.40 9.43
C ARG A 161 14.94 10.55 8.43
N ASP A 162 15.10 10.28 7.13
CA ASP A 162 15.11 11.29 6.09
C ASP A 162 13.69 11.86 5.85
N VAL A 163 12.64 11.13 6.27
CA VAL A 163 11.25 11.58 6.20
C VAL A 163 11.03 12.87 6.99
N SER A 164 11.57 12.93 8.21
CA SER A 164 11.51 14.13 9.04
C SER A 164 12.22 15.32 8.39
N GLN A 165 13.41 15.09 7.83
CA GLN A 165 14.19 16.12 7.14
C GLN A 165 13.48 16.64 5.88
N ILE A 166 12.82 15.76 5.13
CA ILE A 166 12.05 16.15 3.94
C ILE A 166 10.84 16.99 4.35
N LEU A 167 10.13 16.61 5.41
CA LEU A 167 9.01 17.39 5.94
C LEU A 167 9.47 18.79 6.40
N GLU A 168 10.58 18.86 7.13
CA GLU A 168 11.17 20.11 7.63
C GLU A 168 11.74 21.00 6.52
N ALA A 169 12.19 20.42 5.41
CA ALA A 169 12.77 21.17 4.30
C ALA A 169 11.77 22.08 3.56
N ARG A 170 10.47 21.83 3.71
CA ARG A 170 9.37 22.64 3.12
C ARG A 170 9.52 22.93 1.63
N THR A 171 10.11 22.00 0.88
CA THR A 171 10.37 22.14 -0.55
C THR A 171 10.15 20.83 -1.28
N VAL A 172 9.43 20.89 -2.40
CA VAL A 172 9.09 19.72 -3.22
C VAL A 172 10.32 19.12 -3.91
N THR A 173 11.38 19.90 -4.11
CA THR A 173 12.59 19.44 -4.84
C THR A 173 13.33 18.32 -4.12
N LYS A 174 13.21 18.21 -2.80
CA LYS A 174 13.83 17.13 -2.01
C LYS A 174 12.94 15.89 -1.89
N ALA A 175 11.69 15.96 -2.33
CA ALA A 175 10.78 14.83 -2.27
C ALA A 175 11.07 13.87 -3.44
N PRO A 176 10.90 12.54 -3.25
CA PRO A 176 10.97 11.58 -4.34
C PRO A 176 9.91 11.82 -5.43
N PRO A 177 10.05 11.15 -6.59
CA PRO A 177 9.06 11.22 -7.65
C PRO A 177 7.65 10.91 -7.16
N MET A 178 6.69 11.68 -7.66
CA MET A 178 5.27 11.52 -7.34
C MET A 178 4.74 10.18 -7.87
N ALA A 179 4.00 9.45 -7.02
CA ALA A 179 3.34 8.21 -7.42
C ALA A 179 2.33 8.44 -8.57
N PRO A 180 2.09 7.48 -9.48
CA PRO A 180 1.09 7.60 -10.55
C PRO A 180 -0.34 7.74 -9.99
N ALA A 181 -1.27 8.23 -10.82
CA ALA A 181 -2.65 8.46 -10.39
C ALA A 181 -3.50 7.18 -10.35
N CYS A 182 -3.18 6.17 -11.17
CA CYS A 182 -3.99 4.97 -11.37
C CYS A 182 -4.27 4.15 -10.09
N GLY A 183 -3.39 4.25 -9.09
CA GLY A 183 -3.59 3.57 -7.80
C GLY A 183 -4.40 4.35 -6.78
N LEU A 184 -4.77 5.62 -7.03
CA LEU A 184 -5.42 6.49 -6.04
C LEU A 184 -6.96 6.42 -6.13
N TYR A 185 -7.59 6.18 -4.99
CA TYR A 185 -9.04 6.09 -4.83
C TYR A 185 -9.53 7.00 -3.72
N LEU A 186 -10.63 7.71 -3.97
CA LEU A 186 -11.42 8.32 -2.89
C LEU A 186 -12.27 7.20 -2.26
N GLY A 187 -12.10 6.98 -0.96
CA GLY A 187 -12.81 5.96 -0.21
C GLY A 187 -14.15 6.47 0.32
N ASP A 188 -14.10 7.40 1.27
CA ASP A 188 -15.30 7.96 1.89
C ASP A 188 -15.11 9.44 2.26
N VAL A 189 -16.24 10.13 2.39
CA VAL A 189 -16.31 11.50 2.90
C VAL A 189 -17.31 11.54 4.04
N LYS A 190 -16.83 11.78 5.26
CA LYS A 190 -17.67 11.94 6.45
C LYS A 190 -18.09 13.39 6.63
N TYR A 191 -19.37 13.59 6.93
CA TYR A 191 -19.95 14.86 7.31
C TYR A 191 -20.38 14.78 8.77
N GLU A 192 -20.12 15.84 9.54
CA GLU A 192 -20.65 15.99 10.88
C GLU A 192 -22.06 16.59 10.75
N PHE A 193 -23.07 15.91 11.30
CA PHE A 193 -24.42 16.45 11.43
C PHE A 193 -24.56 16.98 12.85
N GLU A 194 -24.51 18.30 13.02
CA GLU A 194 -24.93 18.93 14.27
C GLU A 194 -26.47 18.85 14.32
N THR A 195 -27.00 18.17 15.35
CA THR A 195 -28.45 18.02 15.60
C THR A 195 -28.90 19.03 16.63
#